data_AF-A0A538B1A4-F1
#
_entry.id   AF-A0A538B1A4-F1
#
_cell.length_a   1.000
_cell.length_b   1.000
_cell.length_c   1.000
_cell.angle_alpha   90.00
_cell.angle_beta   90.00
_cell.angle_gamma   90.00
#
_symmetry.space_group_name_H-M   'P 1'
#
loop_
_entity.id
_entity.type
_entity.pdbx_description
1 polymer ?
#
loop_
_entity_poly.entity_id
_entity_poly.type
_entity_poly.pdbx_seq_one_letter_code
_entity_poly.pdbx_strand_id
1 'polypeptide(L)'
;MNVRGRVAAIFLLGALVAPGCTGGAGGGDKAGGGGEPVVLTMASGYDERTLEVEPAVAYFIRRVGELSGGDVRIQVVDGWGNYQPAFEQQIVHDVKAGKADMAWVGTRVFDTLGINSFQALTAPMLIDNYPLERAVIASDMPGQMLGNLSELGVTGLAVLGDGLRKPIAVKGALLGPADWQGITFAASRSQGQAEAVQALGARATDLWGSAALSGALACDELQGVEKNLLPYQVAVYTTKFPYITANVNLWPQTVALLANPDRLSRLTEEQRGWLRRAAADASVRSTGMFENEDSIVADVCQKGARFANASEIDLAALRHAFLPVYSSLEQDPQTKAFIASIETLKRVTPAGPAVAIPSGCTGSTGGLATDPLAGTWHTGHITQSQWIHAFIAMGGSEKDAHDGSFRKYKVETITFKDGVFTDYCSADGRPGEVCNTATYEIRDDGTFDLYTDGTETFRYEVNGDTLRLHFVKGDCGSGCDYAALPPIGPTAYAGFPYTRST
;
A
#
# COMPACT_ATOMS: atom_id res chain seq x y z
N MET A 1 -5.03 17.75 69.99
CA MET A 1 -4.17 18.87 69.52
C MET A 1 -4.67 19.23 68.13
N ASN A 2 -5.63 20.15 67.98
CA ASN A 2 -5.43 21.62 67.86
C ASN A 2 -4.29 21.94 66.88
N VAL A 3 -4.42 22.75 65.83
CA VAL A 3 -5.40 23.81 65.53
C VAL A 3 -5.07 24.43 64.14
N ARG A 4 -6.05 25.13 63.53
CA ARG A 4 -6.00 26.16 62.44
C ARG A 4 -5.79 25.70 60.98
N GLY A 5 -6.52 26.21 59.98
CA GLY A 5 -7.51 27.30 59.95
C GLY A 5 -7.47 28.05 58.60
N ARG A 6 -8.62 28.07 57.91
CA ARG A 6 -9.07 28.80 56.70
C ARG A 6 -8.38 30.13 56.35
N VAL A 7 -8.29 30.45 55.03
CA VAL A 7 -8.68 31.77 54.47
C VAL A 7 -9.18 31.61 53.02
N ALA A 8 -10.36 32.17 52.73
CA ALA A 8 -10.88 32.48 51.40
C ALA A 8 -10.65 33.98 51.11
N ALA A 9 -10.47 34.38 49.85
CA ALA A 9 -10.57 35.78 49.44
C ALA A 9 -11.21 35.90 48.06
N ILE A 10 -12.41 36.46 48.06
CA ILE A 10 -13.20 36.97 46.93
C ILE A 10 -12.72 38.40 46.64
N PHE A 11 -12.56 38.78 45.37
CA PHE A 11 -12.57 40.19 44.96
C PHE A 11 -13.58 40.41 43.83
N LEU A 12 -14.54 41.30 44.12
CA LEU A 12 -15.62 41.78 43.26
C LEU A 12 -15.26 43.15 42.67
N LEU A 13 -15.76 43.34 41.45
CA LEU A 13 -16.30 44.56 40.82
C LEU A 13 -15.40 45.76 40.45
N GLY A 14 -15.55 46.15 39.17
CA GLY A 14 -15.34 47.50 38.66
C GLY A 14 -15.98 47.67 37.28
N ALA A 15 -17.30 47.84 37.22
CA ALA A 15 -18.02 48.23 36.01
C ALA A 15 -18.16 49.76 35.95
N LEU A 16 -17.86 50.36 34.79
CA LEU A 16 -18.10 51.76 34.46
C LEU A 16 -18.88 51.82 33.14
N VAL A 17 -19.97 52.59 33.13
CA VAL A 17 -20.95 52.69 32.04
C VAL A 17 -21.13 54.16 31.62
N ALA A 18 -21.21 54.36 30.29
CA ALA A 18 -21.88 55.42 29.50
C ALA A 18 -21.27 56.85 29.47
N PRO A 19 -21.55 57.68 28.42
CA PRO A 19 -22.62 57.66 27.39
C PRO A 19 -22.05 57.64 25.92
N GLY A 20 -22.75 57.49 24.78
CA GLY A 20 -24.13 57.71 24.33
C GLY A 20 -24.12 58.64 23.10
N CYS A 21 -24.68 58.18 21.95
CA CYS A 21 -25.30 58.94 20.83
C CYS A 21 -24.84 58.65 19.37
N THR A 22 -25.82 58.16 18.58
CA THR A 22 -26.27 58.58 17.22
C THR A 22 -25.38 58.46 15.96
N GLY A 23 -25.95 57.82 14.93
CA GLY A 23 -26.01 58.34 13.56
C GLY A 23 -24.88 57.92 12.60
N GLY A 24 -25.22 57.13 11.58
CA GLY A 24 -24.26 56.59 10.62
C GLY A 24 -23.70 57.58 9.59
N ALA A 25 -22.54 57.20 9.03
CA ALA A 25 -22.16 57.35 7.62
C ALA A 25 -20.76 56.74 7.41
N GLY A 26 -20.66 55.85 6.43
CA GLY A 26 -19.49 55.53 5.61
C GLY A 26 -18.09 55.61 6.23
N GLY A 27 -17.53 54.44 6.53
CA GLY A 27 -16.09 54.22 6.66
C GLY A 27 -15.83 52.75 6.42
N GLY A 28 -15.46 52.39 5.19
CA GLY A 28 -15.16 51.01 4.83
C GLY A 28 -13.91 50.53 5.55
N ASP A 29 -14.11 49.69 6.57
CA ASP A 29 -13.03 48.91 7.16
C ASP A 29 -12.68 47.75 6.23
N LYS A 30 -11.77 48.03 5.28
CA LYS A 30 -10.97 47.00 4.63
C LYS A 30 -9.73 46.74 5.47
N ALA A 31 -9.90 45.93 6.50
CA ALA A 31 -8.80 45.24 7.17
C ALA A 31 -9.10 43.74 7.11
N GLY A 32 -8.46 43.06 6.15
CA GLY A 32 -8.59 41.62 5.91
C GLY A 32 -7.89 40.82 7.01
N GLY A 33 -8.58 40.63 8.14
CA GLY A 33 -8.31 39.51 9.02
C GLY A 33 -8.96 38.27 8.40
N GLY A 34 -8.17 37.42 7.75
CA GLY A 34 -8.66 36.12 7.26
C GLY A 34 -9.28 35.35 8.42
N GLY A 35 -10.52 34.87 8.22
CA GLY A 35 -11.17 34.00 9.19
C GLY A 35 -10.35 32.74 9.46
N GLU A 36 -10.71 31.99 10.50
CA GLU A 36 -10.03 30.72 10.78
C GLU A 36 -10.12 29.78 9.56
N PRO A 37 -9.01 29.16 9.12
CA PRO A 37 -9.00 28.30 7.95
C PRO A 37 -10.03 27.17 8.04
N VAL A 38 -10.72 26.90 6.94
CA VAL A 38 -11.59 25.73 6.84
C VAL A 38 -10.71 24.49 6.67
N VAL A 39 -10.78 23.57 7.63
CA VAL A 39 -10.12 22.27 7.56
C VAL A 39 -11.13 21.21 7.14
N LEU A 40 -10.82 20.49 6.06
CA LEU A 40 -11.60 19.36 5.55
C LEU A 40 -10.88 18.06 5.88
N THR A 41 -11.58 17.14 6.56
CA THR A 41 -11.03 15.80 6.84
C THR A 41 -11.19 14.91 5.61
N MET A 42 -10.08 14.37 5.11
CA MET A 42 -10.04 13.43 3.98
C MET A 42 -9.70 12.03 4.47
N ALA A 43 -10.62 11.09 4.32
CA ALA A 43 -10.43 9.70 4.72
C ALA A 43 -9.53 8.94 3.72
N SER A 44 -8.59 8.17 4.27
CA SER A 44 -7.67 7.26 3.57
C SER A 44 -7.70 5.91 4.26
N GLY A 45 -8.05 4.85 3.53
CA GLY A 45 -8.06 3.48 4.09
C GLY A 45 -6.78 2.70 3.87
N TYR A 46 -5.77 3.38 3.34
CA TYR A 46 -4.45 2.86 3.05
C TYR A 46 -3.47 3.25 4.19
N ASP A 47 -2.21 2.80 4.13
CA ASP A 47 -1.22 3.01 5.20
C ASP A 47 -0.71 4.46 5.30
N GLU A 48 0.10 4.78 6.31
CA GLU A 48 0.61 6.15 6.53
C GLU A 48 1.51 6.67 5.39
N ARG A 49 2.01 5.81 4.50
CA ARG A 49 2.82 6.19 3.33
C ARG A 49 1.99 6.36 2.07
N THR A 50 0.66 6.36 2.17
CA THR A 50 -0.22 6.34 0.99
C THR A 50 -0.02 7.52 0.06
N LEU A 51 0.21 8.72 0.60
CA LEU A 51 0.44 9.89 -0.26
C LEU A 51 1.75 9.81 -1.07
N GLU A 52 2.70 8.96 -0.68
CA GLU A 52 3.91 8.68 -1.48
C GLU A 52 3.59 7.82 -2.71
N VAL A 53 2.58 6.95 -2.62
CA VAL A 53 2.13 6.05 -3.70
C VAL A 53 0.88 6.52 -4.43
N GLU A 54 0.29 7.65 -4.02
CA GLU A 54 -0.86 8.32 -4.65
C GLU A 54 -0.51 9.80 -4.96
N PRO A 55 0.48 10.05 -5.84
CA PRO A 55 1.03 11.39 -6.06
C PRO A 55 0.03 12.39 -6.65
N ALA A 56 -1.00 11.92 -7.36
CA ALA A 56 -2.07 12.75 -7.87
C ALA A 56 -2.98 13.30 -6.75
N VAL A 57 -3.26 12.49 -5.72
CA VAL A 57 -4.02 12.91 -4.53
C VAL A 57 -3.18 13.89 -3.70
N ALA A 58 -1.90 13.60 -3.51
CA ALA A 58 -0.97 14.51 -2.83
C ALA A 58 -0.90 15.88 -3.55
N TYR A 59 -0.90 15.89 -4.89
CA TYR A 59 -0.95 17.11 -5.67
C TYR A 59 -2.27 17.87 -5.47
N PHE A 60 -3.42 17.18 -5.48
CA PHE A 60 -4.72 17.80 -5.21
C PHE A 60 -4.72 18.53 -3.86
N ILE A 61 -4.28 17.87 -2.78
CA ILE A 61 -4.23 18.44 -1.43
C ILE A 61 -3.37 19.70 -1.40
N ARG A 62 -2.15 19.64 -1.95
CA ARG A 62 -1.26 20.80 -2.05
C ARG A 62 -1.90 21.93 -2.86
N ARG A 63 -2.53 21.60 -3.99
CA ARG A 63 -3.10 22.57 -4.92
C ARG A 63 -4.27 23.34 -4.31
N VAL A 64 -5.07 22.69 -3.46
CA VAL A 64 -6.13 23.37 -2.69
C VAL A 64 -5.52 24.45 -1.80
N GLY A 65 -4.50 24.11 -1.01
CA GLY A 65 -3.84 25.07 -0.11
C GLY A 65 -3.17 26.24 -0.84
N GLU A 66 -2.58 25.99 -2.01
CA GLU A 66 -1.98 27.03 -2.87
C GLU A 66 -3.03 27.98 -3.44
N LEU A 67 -4.12 27.46 -4.01
CA LEU A 67 -5.17 28.27 -4.62
C LEU A 67 -5.92 29.11 -3.59
N SER A 68 -6.07 28.59 -2.37
CA SER A 68 -6.77 29.27 -1.29
C SER A 68 -5.89 30.16 -0.42
N GLY A 69 -4.57 30.25 -0.68
CA GLY A 69 -3.64 30.92 0.23
C GLY A 69 -3.66 30.36 1.67
N GLY A 70 -4.04 29.09 1.83
CA GLY A 70 -4.21 28.43 3.14
C GLY A 70 -5.58 28.58 3.80
N ASP A 71 -6.55 29.27 3.18
CA ASP A 71 -7.94 29.40 3.68
C ASP A 71 -8.72 28.08 3.69
N VAL A 72 -8.38 27.15 2.80
CA VAL A 72 -8.89 25.77 2.80
C VAL A 72 -7.71 24.83 2.96
N ARG A 73 -7.78 23.94 3.94
CA ARG A 73 -6.76 22.91 4.20
C ARG A 73 -7.42 21.55 4.20
N ILE A 74 -6.71 20.55 3.69
CA ILE A 74 -7.14 19.16 3.75
C ILE A 74 -6.24 18.43 4.73
N GLN A 75 -6.84 17.80 5.72
CA GLN A 75 -6.17 16.92 6.67
C GLN A 75 -6.51 15.47 6.31
N VAL A 76 -5.50 14.69 5.95
CA VAL A 76 -5.67 13.25 5.70
C VAL A 76 -5.72 12.49 7.02
N VAL A 77 -6.60 11.51 7.09
CA VAL A 77 -6.70 10.55 8.19
C VAL A 77 -6.57 9.15 7.60
N ASP A 78 -5.43 8.51 7.85
CA ASP A 78 -5.08 7.17 7.37
C ASP A 78 -5.69 6.05 8.24
N GLY A 79 -5.59 4.81 7.76
CA GLY A 79 -6.15 3.64 8.44
C GLY A 79 -7.68 3.62 8.54
N TRP A 80 -8.37 4.43 7.75
CA TRP A 80 -9.83 4.49 7.75
C TRP A 80 -10.44 3.14 7.37
N GLY A 81 -11.33 2.61 8.21
CA GLY A 81 -11.89 1.27 8.01
C GLY A 81 -10.97 0.12 8.45
N ASN A 82 -9.93 0.40 9.26
CA ASN A 82 -9.06 -0.59 9.91
C ASN A 82 -8.42 -1.60 8.93
N TYR A 83 -8.04 -1.14 7.74
CA TYR A 83 -7.38 -1.94 6.69
C TYR A 83 -8.17 -3.19 6.25
N GLN A 84 -9.48 -3.25 6.50
CA GLN A 84 -10.33 -4.38 6.10
C GLN A 84 -10.54 -4.37 4.59
N PRO A 85 -10.66 -5.52 3.89
CA PRO A 85 -10.86 -5.55 2.43
C PRO A 85 -12.05 -4.71 1.90
N ALA A 86 -13.03 -4.39 2.77
CA ALA A 86 -14.19 -3.55 2.48
C ALA A 86 -13.98 -2.05 2.73
N PHE A 87 -12.76 -1.59 3.00
CA PHE A 87 -12.52 -0.24 3.51
C PHE A 87 -12.99 0.86 2.55
N GLU A 88 -12.87 0.66 1.22
CA GLU A 88 -13.30 1.64 0.23
C GLU A 88 -14.84 1.80 0.23
N GLN A 89 -15.59 0.71 0.35
CA GLN A 89 -17.05 0.77 0.51
C GLN A 89 -17.43 1.53 1.77
N GLN A 90 -16.74 1.22 2.89
CA GLN A 90 -16.96 1.90 4.16
C GLN A 90 -16.66 3.40 4.06
N ILE A 91 -15.59 3.79 3.37
CA ILE A 91 -15.25 5.20 3.12
C ILE A 91 -16.36 5.91 2.36
N VAL A 92 -16.90 5.33 1.29
CA VAL A 92 -18.02 5.95 0.55
C VAL A 92 -19.23 6.17 1.45
N HIS A 93 -19.57 5.18 2.29
CA HIS A 93 -20.66 5.31 3.27
C HIS A 93 -20.38 6.36 4.35
N ASP A 94 -19.14 6.49 4.82
CA ASP A 94 -18.76 7.44 5.85
C ASP A 94 -18.67 8.88 5.33
N VAL A 95 -18.26 9.07 4.07
CA VAL A 95 -18.37 10.37 3.38
C VAL A 95 -19.84 10.73 3.21
N LYS A 96 -20.70 9.82 2.75
CA LYS A 96 -22.16 10.06 2.69
C LYS A 96 -22.73 10.47 4.05
N ALA A 97 -22.33 9.78 5.12
CA ALA A 97 -22.79 10.05 6.48
C ALA A 97 -22.17 11.32 7.11
N GLY A 98 -21.19 11.95 6.45
CA GLY A 98 -20.51 13.15 6.96
C GLY A 98 -19.53 12.88 8.10
N LYS A 99 -19.08 11.62 8.27
CA LYS A 99 -18.00 11.27 9.22
C LYS A 99 -16.64 11.71 8.69
N ALA A 100 -16.47 11.71 7.38
CA ALA A 100 -15.38 12.37 6.66
C ALA A 100 -15.97 13.40 5.70
N ASP A 101 -15.24 14.50 5.48
CA ASP A 101 -15.67 15.56 4.57
C ASP A 101 -15.37 15.19 3.12
N MET A 102 -14.25 14.50 2.92
CA MET A 102 -13.71 14.09 1.63
C MET A 102 -13.09 12.70 1.72
N ALA A 103 -12.84 12.09 0.58
CA ALA A 103 -12.03 10.88 0.47
C ALA A 103 -11.52 10.69 -0.96
N TRP A 104 -10.68 9.67 -1.15
CA TRP A 104 -10.49 9.04 -2.43
C TRP A 104 -10.66 7.52 -2.30
N VAL A 105 -11.13 6.89 -3.38
CA VAL A 105 -11.27 5.43 -3.49
C VAL A 105 -10.94 5.01 -4.92
N GLY A 106 -10.49 3.77 -5.12
CA GLY A 106 -10.34 3.21 -6.46
C GLY A 106 -11.69 3.17 -7.19
N THR A 107 -11.74 3.63 -8.44
CA THR A 107 -12.98 3.69 -9.24
C THR A 107 -13.67 2.33 -9.39
N ARG A 108 -12.88 1.25 -9.41
CA ARG A 108 -13.35 -0.14 -9.43
C ARG A 108 -14.35 -0.48 -8.31
N VAL A 109 -14.32 0.21 -7.17
CA VAL A 109 -15.16 -0.12 -6.01
C VAL A 109 -16.65 0.12 -6.30
N PHE A 110 -16.95 1.02 -7.23
CA PHE A 110 -18.30 1.52 -7.46
C PHE A 110 -19.25 0.44 -8.00
N ASP A 111 -18.74 -0.59 -8.67
CA ASP A 111 -19.56 -1.73 -9.11
C ASP A 111 -20.18 -2.47 -7.93
N THR A 112 -19.43 -2.65 -6.84
CA THR A 112 -19.91 -3.27 -5.60
C THR A 112 -20.95 -2.42 -4.86
N LEU A 113 -21.08 -1.15 -5.24
CA LEU A 113 -22.04 -0.20 -4.70
C LEU A 113 -23.22 0.08 -5.67
N GLY A 114 -23.28 -0.65 -6.80
CA GLY A 114 -24.37 -0.56 -7.77
C GLY A 114 -24.19 0.51 -8.85
N ILE A 115 -23.01 1.13 -8.96
CA ILE A 115 -22.70 2.09 -10.03
C ILE A 115 -21.73 1.44 -11.02
N ASN A 116 -22.28 0.98 -12.14
CA ASN A 116 -21.55 0.21 -13.14
C ASN A 116 -20.78 1.07 -14.15
N SER A 117 -21.07 2.37 -14.24
CA SER A 117 -20.51 3.26 -15.27
C SER A 117 -18.98 3.34 -15.25
N PHE A 118 -18.36 3.16 -14.09
CA PHE A 118 -16.90 3.13 -13.95
C PHE A 118 -16.24 1.84 -14.44
N GLN A 119 -16.99 0.75 -14.65
CA GLN A 119 -16.41 -0.54 -15.06
C GLN A 119 -15.72 -0.47 -16.43
N ALA A 120 -16.08 0.49 -17.28
CA ALA A 120 -15.39 0.73 -18.54
C ALA A 120 -13.92 1.15 -18.33
N LEU A 121 -13.59 1.85 -17.24
CA LEU A 121 -12.21 2.22 -16.91
C LEU A 121 -11.36 1.02 -16.50
N THR A 122 -11.99 -0.02 -15.96
CA THR A 122 -11.34 -1.22 -15.43
C THR A 122 -11.57 -2.44 -16.30
N ALA A 123 -12.13 -2.26 -17.50
CA ALA A 123 -12.34 -3.33 -18.46
C ALA A 123 -10.99 -3.94 -18.85
N PRO A 124 -10.86 -5.28 -18.78
CA PRO A 124 -9.56 -5.92 -18.89
C PRO A 124 -8.90 -5.69 -20.26
N MET A 125 -7.67 -5.20 -20.24
CA MET A 125 -6.83 -4.85 -21.40
C MET A 125 -7.47 -3.83 -22.37
N LEU A 126 -8.47 -3.06 -21.94
CA LEU A 126 -9.08 -2.00 -22.76
C LEU A 126 -8.15 -0.78 -22.82
N ILE A 127 -7.90 -0.16 -21.66
CA ILE A 127 -6.95 0.93 -21.47
C ILE A 127 -5.61 0.31 -21.09
N ASP A 128 -4.74 0.11 -22.08
CA ASP A 128 -3.51 -0.67 -21.96
C ASP A 128 -2.23 0.15 -22.18
N ASN A 129 -2.33 1.48 -22.25
CA ASN A 129 -1.19 2.38 -22.38
C ASN A 129 -1.51 3.78 -21.84
N TYR A 130 -0.47 4.51 -21.42
CA TYR A 130 -0.59 5.84 -20.82
C TYR A 130 -1.18 6.91 -21.76
N PRO A 131 -0.84 6.96 -23.08
CA PRO A 131 -1.50 7.89 -23.99
C PRO A 131 -3.02 7.70 -24.08
N LEU A 132 -3.50 6.45 -24.10
CA LEU A 132 -4.92 6.15 -24.08
C LEU A 132 -5.56 6.52 -22.75
N GLU A 133 -4.95 6.16 -21.62
CA GLU A 133 -5.43 6.57 -20.30
C GLU A 133 -5.59 8.10 -20.22
N ARG A 134 -4.59 8.86 -20.66
CA ARG A 134 -4.65 10.32 -20.73
C ARG A 134 -5.83 10.80 -21.57
N ALA A 135 -6.04 10.24 -22.75
CA ALA A 135 -7.13 10.64 -23.62
C ALA A 135 -8.50 10.35 -22.99
N VAL A 136 -8.63 9.24 -22.26
CA VAL A 136 -9.86 8.89 -21.53
C VAL A 136 -10.10 9.86 -20.37
N ILE A 137 -9.09 10.13 -19.54
CA ILE A 137 -9.18 11.07 -18.41
C ILE A 137 -9.49 12.50 -18.89
N ALA A 138 -8.97 12.91 -20.04
CA ALA A 138 -9.22 14.23 -20.62
C ALA A 138 -10.57 14.36 -21.36
N SER A 139 -11.31 13.26 -21.53
CA SER A 139 -12.61 13.26 -22.21
C SER A 139 -13.76 13.68 -21.28
N ASP A 140 -14.98 13.75 -21.80
CA ASP A 140 -16.18 14.00 -21.00
C ASP A 140 -16.62 12.76 -20.18
N MET A 141 -16.05 11.57 -20.43
CA MET A 141 -16.47 10.32 -19.78
C MET A 141 -16.33 10.36 -18.24
N PRO A 142 -15.19 10.78 -17.65
CA PRO A 142 -15.08 10.89 -16.19
C PRO A 142 -16.14 11.79 -15.57
N GLY A 143 -16.48 12.92 -16.20
CA GLY A 143 -17.52 13.82 -15.71
C GLY A 143 -18.90 13.16 -15.68
N GLN A 144 -19.24 12.39 -16.71
CA GLN A 144 -20.48 11.61 -16.75
C GLN A 144 -20.49 10.51 -15.68
N MET A 145 -19.39 9.79 -15.50
CA MET A 145 -19.26 8.75 -14.46
C MET A 145 -19.41 9.34 -13.04
N LEU A 146 -18.74 10.47 -12.75
CA LEU A 146 -18.83 11.16 -11.46
C LEU A 146 -20.26 11.65 -11.16
N GLY A 147 -21.06 11.98 -12.18
CA GLY A 147 -22.46 12.37 -12.02
C GLY A 147 -23.33 11.28 -11.38
N ASN A 148 -23.06 10.02 -11.70
CA ASN A 148 -23.81 8.87 -11.16
C ASN A 148 -23.56 8.66 -9.65
N LEU A 149 -22.48 9.23 -9.09
CA LEU A 149 -22.16 9.09 -7.66
C LEU A 149 -23.16 9.81 -6.74
N SER A 150 -23.98 10.70 -7.31
CA SER A 150 -25.10 11.33 -6.58
C SER A 150 -26.12 10.29 -6.07
N GLU A 151 -26.26 9.14 -6.75
CA GLU A 151 -27.10 8.02 -6.31
C GLU A 151 -26.58 7.37 -5.02
N LEU A 152 -25.26 7.43 -4.79
CA LEU A 152 -24.63 6.98 -3.55
C LEU A 152 -24.71 8.04 -2.44
N GLY A 153 -25.16 9.27 -2.76
CA GLY A 153 -25.24 10.39 -1.82
C GLY A 153 -23.90 11.07 -1.57
N VAL A 154 -22.96 10.97 -2.52
CA VAL A 154 -21.66 11.67 -2.48
C VAL A 154 -21.48 12.52 -3.73
N THR A 155 -20.65 13.56 -3.65
CA THR A 155 -20.26 14.38 -4.81
C THR A 155 -18.92 13.90 -5.34
N GLY A 156 -18.86 13.50 -6.61
CA GLY A 156 -17.60 13.26 -7.32
C GLY A 156 -16.93 14.56 -7.77
N LEU A 157 -15.63 14.70 -7.53
CA LEU A 157 -14.86 15.92 -7.87
C LEU A 157 -13.95 15.74 -9.08
N ALA A 158 -13.26 14.60 -9.18
CA ALA A 158 -12.41 14.26 -10.30
C ALA A 158 -12.12 12.75 -10.32
N VAL A 159 -11.82 12.21 -11.49
CA VAL A 159 -11.09 10.96 -11.65
C VAL A 159 -9.63 11.29 -11.91
N LEU A 160 -8.73 10.62 -11.20
CA LEU A 160 -7.29 10.76 -11.35
C LEU A 160 -6.74 9.46 -11.93
N GLY A 161 -5.88 9.58 -12.95
CA GLY A 161 -5.11 8.48 -13.51
C GLY A 161 -3.88 8.15 -12.66
N ASP A 162 -3.44 6.90 -12.73
CA ASP A 162 -2.29 6.38 -12.00
C ASP A 162 -1.66 5.24 -12.83
N GLY A 163 -0.62 4.58 -12.33
CA GLY A 163 0.11 3.56 -13.06
C GLY A 163 -0.78 2.40 -13.55
N LEU A 164 -0.41 1.81 -14.68
CA LEU A 164 -1.10 0.65 -15.25
C LEU A 164 -0.78 -0.61 -14.42
N ARG A 165 -1.82 -1.38 -14.09
CA ARG A 165 -1.67 -2.57 -13.25
C ARG A 165 -1.26 -3.78 -14.07
N LYS A 166 -0.20 -4.44 -13.61
CA LYS A 166 0.44 -5.57 -14.27
C LYS A 166 0.25 -6.85 -13.45
N PRO A 167 0.22 -8.04 -14.08
CA PRO A 167 0.30 -9.29 -13.37
C PRO A 167 1.67 -9.44 -12.70
N ILE A 168 1.68 -9.74 -11.41
CA ILE A 168 2.88 -10.01 -10.62
C ILE A 168 2.70 -11.36 -9.92
N ALA A 169 3.71 -12.22 -9.93
CA ALA A 169 3.57 -13.61 -9.54
C ALA A 169 4.78 -14.15 -8.78
N VAL A 170 4.54 -15.28 -8.10
CA VAL A 170 5.50 -15.91 -7.19
C VAL A 170 6.45 -16.86 -7.91
N LYS A 171 5.92 -17.75 -8.78
CA LYS A 171 6.67 -18.88 -9.36
C LYS A 171 7.22 -18.59 -10.77
N GLY A 172 6.60 -17.68 -11.50
CA GLY A 172 6.98 -17.31 -12.87
C GLY A 172 6.06 -16.22 -13.41
N ALA A 173 6.48 -15.52 -14.47
CA ALA A 173 5.65 -14.50 -15.10
C ALA A 173 4.40 -15.13 -15.73
N LEU A 174 3.26 -14.45 -15.62
CA LEU A 174 1.98 -14.91 -16.16
C LEU A 174 1.84 -14.37 -17.58
N LEU A 175 2.27 -15.15 -18.58
CA LEU A 175 2.41 -14.70 -19.97
C LEU A 175 1.13 -14.92 -20.77
N GLY A 176 0.47 -16.06 -20.58
CA GLY A 176 -0.77 -16.42 -21.27
C GLY A 176 -1.73 -17.21 -20.38
N PRO A 177 -2.96 -17.52 -20.86
CA PRO A 177 -4.00 -18.14 -20.02
C PRO A 177 -3.62 -19.46 -19.34
N ALA A 178 -2.64 -20.21 -19.87
CA ALA A 178 -2.15 -21.43 -19.24
C ALA A 178 -1.48 -21.17 -17.88
N ASP A 179 -0.79 -20.03 -17.72
CA ASP A 179 -0.09 -19.67 -16.48
C ASP A 179 -1.06 -19.27 -15.36
N TRP A 180 -2.30 -18.92 -15.70
CA TRP A 180 -3.35 -18.51 -14.78
C TRP A 180 -4.18 -19.69 -14.25
N GLN A 181 -4.06 -20.89 -14.84
CA GLN A 181 -4.93 -22.00 -14.49
C GLN A 181 -4.71 -22.47 -13.05
N GLY A 182 -5.76 -22.40 -12.23
CA GLY A 182 -5.79 -22.98 -10.89
C GLY A 182 -4.98 -22.24 -9.83
N ILE A 183 -4.32 -21.13 -10.19
CA ILE A 183 -3.64 -20.25 -9.21
C ILE A 183 -4.67 -19.43 -8.44
N THR A 184 -4.33 -19.00 -7.23
CA THR A 184 -5.06 -17.94 -6.53
C THR A 184 -4.38 -16.60 -6.83
N PHE A 185 -5.16 -15.64 -7.30
CA PHE A 185 -4.67 -14.32 -7.70
C PHE A 185 -5.46 -13.24 -6.96
N ALA A 186 -4.73 -12.40 -6.22
CA ALA A 186 -5.31 -11.30 -5.46
C ALA A 186 -5.47 -10.06 -6.34
N ALA A 187 -6.70 -9.62 -6.45
CA ALA A 187 -7.05 -8.33 -7.00
C ALA A 187 -7.82 -7.54 -5.95
N SER A 188 -7.59 -6.25 -5.95
CA SER A 188 -8.46 -5.27 -5.34
C SER A 188 -9.98 -5.59 -5.46
N ARG A 189 -10.77 -5.42 -4.38
CA ARG A 189 -12.21 -5.78 -4.36
C ARG A 189 -13.03 -5.06 -5.45
N SER A 190 -13.52 -5.82 -6.43
CA SER A 190 -14.41 -5.38 -7.53
C SER A 190 -15.04 -6.62 -8.17
N GLN A 191 -16.28 -6.50 -8.65
CA GLN A 191 -16.93 -7.58 -9.40
C GLN A 191 -16.24 -7.78 -10.75
N GLY A 192 -16.01 -6.70 -11.51
CA GLY A 192 -15.39 -6.78 -12.84
C GLY A 192 -13.97 -7.34 -12.81
N GLN A 193 -13.16 -6.98 -11.81
CA GLN A 193 -11.80 -7.53 -11.66
C GLN A 193 -11.81 -9.01 -11.26
N ALA A 194 -12.74 -9.42 -10.38
CA ALA A 194 -12.89 -10.82 -10.01
C ALA A 194 -13.31 -11.68 -11.22
N GLU A 195 -14.27 -11.20 -12.03
CA GLU A 195 -14.69 -11.84 -13.27
C GLU A 195 -13.54 -11.95 -14.28
N ALA A 196 -12.73 -10.90 -14.42
CA ALA A 196 -11.55 -10.91 -15.27
C ALA A 196 -10.54 -11.98 -14.85
N VAL A 197 -10.17 -12.03 -13.57
CA VAL A 197 -9.25 -13.05 -13.05
C VAL A 197 -9.81 -14.46 -13.24
N GLN A 198 -11.11 -14.67 -13.00
CA GLN A 198 -11.78 -15.97 -13.21
C GLN A 198 -11.83 -16.38 -14.68
N ALA A 199 -12.03 -15.44 -15.60
CA ALA A 199 -12.04 -15.69 -17.03
C ALA A 199 -10.68 -16.22 -17.56
N LEU A 200 -9.59 -15.90 -16.86
CA LEU A 200 -8.26 -16.46 -17.13
C LEU A 200 -8.05 -17.88 -16.53
N GLY A 201 -8.99 -18.38 -15.72
CA GLY A 201 -8.91 -19.69 -15.05
C GLY A 201 -8.28 -19.67 -13.66
N ALA A 202 -8.04 -18.49 -13.10
CA ALA A 202 -7.55 -18.32 -11.73
C ALA A 202 -8.69 -18.18 -10.72
N ARG A 203 -8.41 -18.44 -9.45
CA ARG A 203 -9.31 -18.09 -8.34
C ARG A 203 -9.04 -16.66 -7.92
N ALA A 204 -10.04 -15.79 -8.05
CA ALA A 204 -9.96 -14.43 -7.55
C ALA A 204 -10.08 -14.39 -6.03
N THR A 205 -9.22 -13.59 -5.38
CA THR A 205 -9.35 -13.21 -3.96
C THR A 205 -9.15 -11.72 -3.81
N ASP A 206 -9.71 -11.13 -2.76
CA ASP A 206 -9.61 -9.70 -2.44
C ASP A 206 -8.72 -9.42 -1.22
N LEU A 207 -7.85 -10.38 -0.89
CA LEU A 207 -6.82 -10.20 0.12
C LEU A 207 -6.03 -8.92 -0.15
N TRP A 208 -5.93 -8.10 0.88
CA TRP A 208 -5.32 -6.78 0.82
C TRP A 208 -4.42 -6.56 2.03
N GLY A 209 -3.40 -5.72 1.84
CA GLY A 209 -2.45 -5.36 2.88
C GLY A 209 -1.30 -6.36 3.01
N SER A 210 -0.13 -5.85 3.40
CA SER A 210 1.12 -6.62 3.45
C SER A 210 1.00 -7.87 4.33
N ALA A 211 0.39 -7.76 5.52
CA ALA A 211 0.26 -8.88 6.46
C ALA A 211 -0.59 -10.03 5.89
N ALA A 212 -1.76 -9.74 5.34
CA ALA A 212 -2.65 -10.76 4.79
C ALA A 212 -2.05 -11.44 3.56
N LEU A 213 -1.44 -10.65 2.65
CA LEU A 213 -0.76 -11.19 1.47
C LEU A 213 0.43 -12.06 1.87
N SER A 214 1.21 -11.66 2.88
CA SER A 214 2.35 -12.45 3.37
C SER A 214 1.91 -13.74 4.04
N GLY A 215 0.86 -13.71 4.85
CA GLY A 215 0.30 -14.90 5.47
C GLY A 215 -0.21 -15.91 4.44
N ALA A 216 -0.98 -15.46 3.45
CA ALA A 216 -1.47 -16.33 2.37
C ALA A 216 -0.32 -16.89 1.51
N LEU A 217 0.71 -16.09 1.25
CA LEU A 217 1.91 -16.55 0.56
C LEU A 217 2.65 -17.63 1.36
N ALA A 218 2.82 -17.44 2.67
CA ALA A 218 3.50 -18.40 3.54
C ALA A 218 2.77 -19.76 3.60
N CYS A 219 1.45 -19.76 3.42
CA CYS A 219 0.63 -20.97 3.35
C CYS A 219 0.51 -21.56 1.92
N ASP A 220 1.19 -21.02 0.91
CA ASP A 220 1.01 -21.34 -0.53
C ASP A 220 -0.45 -21.21 -1.00
N GLU A 221 -1.21 -20.28 -0.40
CA GLU A 221 -2.61 -20.00 -0.74
C GLU A 221 -2.76 -18.86 -1.77
N LEU A 222 -1.66 -18.17 -2.10
CA LEU A 222 -1.61 -17.03 -3.02
C LEU A 222 -0.40 -17.11 -3.96
N GLN A 223 -0.62 -16.96 -5.27
CA GLN A 223 0.43 -17.10 -6.29
C GLN A 223 0.60 -15.88 -7.20
N GLY A 224 -0.31 -14.90 -7.12
CA GLY A 224 -0.16 -13.65 -7.86
C GLY A 224 -0.99 -12.51 -7.30
N VAL A 225 -0.58 -11.30 -7.66
CA VAL A 225 -1.23 -10.03 -7.33
C VAL A 225 -1.21 -9.13 -8.54
N GLU A 226 -2.06 -8.12 -8.54
CA GLU A 226 -1.95 -6.98 -9.46
C GLU A 226 -1.53 -5.70 -8.73
N LYS A 227 -0.54 -5.01 -9.30
CA LYS A 227 -0.07 -3.68 -8.87
C LYS A 227 0.44 -2.92 -10.09
N ASN A 228 0.48 -1.59 -10.00
CA ASN A 228 1.37 -0.83 -10.87
C ASN A 228 2.79 -0.79 -10.25
N LEU A 229 3.78 -0.29 -10.99
CA LEU A 229 5.18 -0.45 -10.60
C LEU A 229 5.61 0.42 -9.40
N LEU A 230 4.93 1.54 -9.13
CA LEU A 230 5.28 2.45 -8.02
C LEU A 230 5.01 1.83 -6.63
N PRO A 231 3.79 1.37 -6.27
CA PRO A 231 3.57 0.69 -5.00
C PRO A 231 4.32 -0.64 -4.93
N TYR A 232 4.59 -1.29 -6.07
CA TYR A 232 5.45 -2.47 -6.11
C TYR A 232 6.89 -2.17 -5.64
N GLN A 233 7.45 -1.03 -6.07
CA GLN A 233 8.79 -0.58 -5.71
C GLN A 233 8.97 -0.30 -4.21
N VAL A 234 7.96 0.29 -3.57
CA VAL A 234 8.10 0.80 -2.20
C VAL A 234 7.68 -0.19 -1.10
N ALA A 235 6.97 -1.27 -1.44
CA ALA A 235 6.28 -2.12 -0.45
C ALA A 235 6.80 -3.58 -0.34
N VAL A 236 8.11 -3.80 -0.48
CA VAL A 236 8.78 -5.12 -0.26
C VAL A 236 8.13 -6.27 -1.06
N TYR A 237 7.52 -5.95 -2.19
CA TYR A 237 6.91 -6.97 -3.05
C TYR A 237 7.94 -7.76 -3.85
N THR A 238 9.14 -7.19 -4.09
CA THR A 238 10.17 -7.81 -4.94
C THR A 238 10.65 -9.16 -4.45
N THR A 239 10.69 -9.38 -3.14
CA THR A 239 11.09 -10.66 -2.53
C THR A 239 9.95 -11.68 -2.50
N LYS A 240 8.69 -11.22 -2.51
CA LYS A 240 7.49 -12.07 -2.37
C LYS A 240 6.87 -12.46 -3.71
N PHE A 241 6.89 -11.54 -4.66
CA PHE A 241 6.33 -11.68 -6.00
C PHE A 241 7.36 -11.20 -7.04
N PRO A 242 8.44 -11.97 -7.27
CA PRO A 242 9.57 -11.49 -8.05
C PRO A 242 9.27 -11.38 -9.55
N TYR A 243 8.21 -12.01 -10.06
CA TYR A 243 7.97 -12.08 -11.50
C TYR A 243 6.90 -11.09 -11.98
N ILE A 244 7.23 -10.30 -13.00
CA ILE A 244 6.31 -9.30 -13.59
C ILE A 244 6.15 -9.59 -15.09
N THR A 245 4.90 -9.61 -15.56
CA THR A 245 4.62 -9.58 -17.00
C THR A 245 4.53 -8.13 -17.48
N ALA A 246 5.59 -7.63 -18.15
CA ALA A 246 5.82 -6.20 -18.33
C ALA A 246 4.86 -5.54 -19.36
N ASN A 247 4.58 -6.25 -20.46
CA ASN A 247 3.74 -5.77 -21.56
C ASN A 247 2.26 -6.18 -21.44
N VAL A 248 1.85 -6.75 -20.30
CA VAL A 248 0.43 -6.98 -19.98
C VAL A 248 -0.02 -5.91 -18.99
N ASN A 249 -0.84 -4.98 -19.47
CA ASN A 249 -1.54 -4.01 -18.65
C ASN A 249 -2.99 -4.50 -18.50
N LEU A 250 -3.33 -5.01 -17.32
CA LEU A 250 -4.66 -5.56 -17.03
C LEU A 250 -5.71 -4.45 -17.04
N TRP A 251 -5.43 -3.32 -16.38
CA TRP A 251 -6.28 -2.13 -16.30
C TRP A 251 -5.50 -0.96 -15.69
N PRO A 252 -5.90 0.30 -15.91
CA PRO A 252 -5.33 1.45 -15.21
C PRO A 252 -5.73 1.45 -13.74
N GLN A 253 -4.84 1.89 -12.85
CA GLN A 253 -5.24 2.31 -11.51
C GLN A 253 -5.86 3.70 -11.65
N THR A 254 -7.16 3.83 -11.37
CA THR A 254 -7.81 5.14 -11.33
C THR A 254 -8.52 5.32 -10.00
N VAL A 255 -8.46 6.53 -9.45
CA VAL A 255 -9.13 6.90 -8.19
C VAL A 255 -10.14 8.02 -8.43
N ALA A 256 -11.23 8.02 -7.67
CA ALA A 256 -12.20 9.11 -7.66
C ALA A 256 -12.05 9.93 -6.38
N LEU A 257 -11.95 11.25 -6.52
CA LEU A 257 -12.06 12.20 -5.42
C LEU A 257 -13.54 12.40 -5.06
N LEU A 258 -13.88 12.19 -3.80
CA LEU A 258 -15.25 12.26 -3.27
C LEU A 258 -15.36 13.33 -2.19
N ALA A 259 -16.55 13.90 -2.06
CA ALA A 259 -16.88 14.81 -0.97
C ALA A 259 -18.33 14.64 -0.50
N ASN A 260 -18.55 14.93 0.78
CA ASN A 260 -19.88 14.99 1.35
C ASN A 260 -20.61 16.24 0.79
N PRO A 261 -21.82 16.08 0.19
CA PRO A 261 -22.53 17.20 -0.44
C PRO A 261 -22.93 18.29 0.56
N ASP A 262 -23.35 17.93 1.78
CA ASP A 262 -23.72 18.89 2.82
C ASP A 262 -22.51 19.71 3.27
N ARG A 263 -21.35 19.08 3.42
CA ARG A 263 -20.09 19.77 3.74
C ARG A 263 -19.69 20.73 2.64
N LEU A 264 -19.79 20.33 1.37
CA LEU A 264 -19.53 21.24 0.24
C LEU A 264 -20.50 22.43 0.21
N SER A 265 -21.77 22.22 0.57
CA SER A 265 -22.79 23.28 0.58
C SER A 265 -22.49 24.39 1.60
N ARG A 266 -21.78 24.05 2.69
CA ARG A 266 -21.42 25.00 3.76
C ARG A 266 -20.21 25.86 3.43
N LEU A 267 -19.45 25.48 2.41
CA LEU A 267 -18.34 26.30 1.90
C LEU A 267 -18.88 27.55 1.19
N THR A 268 -18.06 28.58 1.11
CA THR A 268 -18.36 29.72 0.23
C THR A 268 -18.22 29.30 -1.24
N GLU A 269 -18.77 30.09 -2.16
CA GLU A 269 -18.62 29.82 -3.60
C GLU A 269 -17.15 29.85 -4.04
N GLU A 270 -16.36 30.74 -3.44
CA GLU A 270 -14.92 30.85 -3.68
C GLU A 270 -14.17 29.61 -3.19
N GLN A 271 -14.47 29.13 -1.98
CA GLN A 271 -13.88 27.90 -1.42
C GLN A 271 -14.23 26.66 -2.27
N ARG A 272 -15.49 26.53 -2.70
CA ARG A 272 -15.89 25.50 -3.67
C ARG A 272 -15.18 25.65 -5.02
N GLY A 273 -14.94 26.90 -5.45
CA GLY A 273 -14.20 27.22 -6.66
C GLY A 273 -12.77 26.68 -6.63
N TRP A 274 -12.06 26.91 -5.52
CA TRP A 274 -10.70 26.38 -5.33
C TRP A 274 -10.64 24.86 -5.31
N LEU A 275 -11.57 24.20 -4.61
CA LEU A 275 -11.64 22.72 -4.62
C LEU A 275 -11.87 22.17 -6.03
N ARG A 276 -12.85 22.69 -6.77
CA ARG A 276 -13.15 22.27 -8.14
C ARG A 276 -11.94 22.50 -9.07
N ARG A 277 -11.28 23.65 -8.93
CA ARG A 277 -10.10 23.97 -9.74
C ARG A 277 -8.92 23.06 -9.42
N ALA A 278 -8.66 22.80 -8.13
CA ALA A 278 -7.61 21.89 -7.71
C ALA A 278 -7.87 20.46 -8.19
N ALA A 279 -9.11 19.98 -8.13
CA ALA A 279 -9.50 18.66 -8.62
C ALA A 279 -9.28 18.54 -10.14
N ALA A 280 -9.66 19.57 -10.91
CA ALA A 280 -9.42 19.62 -12.35
C ALA A 280 -7.91 19.67 -12.69
N ASP A 281 -7.14 20.52 -12.01
CA ASP A 281 -5.68 20.61 -12.19
C ASP A 281 -5.02 19.25 -11.84
N ALA A 282 -5.50 18.55 -10.81
CA ALA A 282 -5.01 17.24 -10.41
C ALA A 282 -5.33 16.15 -11.44
N SER A 283 -6.56 16.14 -11.98
CA SER A 283 -6.96 15.20 -13.03
C SER A 283 -6.05 15.31 -14.25
N VAL A 284 -5.80 16.53 -14.73
CA VAL A 284 -4.88 16.77 -15.85
C VAL A 284 -3.46 16.30 -15.52
N ARG A 285 -2.93 16.68 -14.34
CA ARG A 285 -1.55 16.37 -13.96
C ARG A 285 -1.32 14.87 -13.75
N SER A 286 -2.32 14.15 -13.25
CA SER A 286 -2.21 12.73 -12.87
C SER A 286 -1.68 11.85 -14.02
N THR A 287 -2.20 12.06 -15.22
CA THR A 287 -1.86 11.30 -16.45
C THR A 287 -0.42 11.52 -16.97
N GLY A 288 0.36 12.41 -16.36
CA GLY A 288 1.77 12.65 -16.69
C GLY A 288 2.75 12.10 -15.66
N MET A 289 2.26 11.55 -14.54
CA MET A 289 3.12 11.14 -13.43
C MET A 289 3.79 9.78 -13.63
N PHE A 290 3.22 8.92 -14.50
CA PHE A 290 3.62 7.52 -14.68
C PHE A 290 4.12 7.17 -16.08
N GLU A 291 4.24 8.15 -17.00
CA GLU A 291 4.57 7.88 -18.42
C GLU A 291 5.94 7.25 -18.66
N ASN A 292 6.86 7.41 -17.71
CA ASN A 292 8.19 6.81 -17.78
C ASN A 292 8.45 6.00 -16.51
N GLU A 293 8.43 4.68 -16.67
CA GLU A 293 8.65 3.72 -15.59
C GLU A 293 10.08 3.17 -15.60
N ASP A 294 10.96 3.59 -16.52
CA ASP A 294 12.27 2.97 -16.73
C ASP A 294 13.16 3.02 -15.48
N SER A 295 13.09 4.12 -14.72
CA SER A 295 13.82 4.24 -13.45
C SER A 295 13.29 3.28 -12.38
N ILE A 296 11.97 3.09 -12.33
CA ILE A 296 11.33 2.16 -11.40
C ILE A 296 11.72 0.73 -11.78
N VAL A 297 11.66 0.38 -13.07
CA VAL A 297 12.06 -0.93 -13.59
C VAL A 297 13.51 -1.23 -13.24
N ALA A 298 14.43 -0.29 -13.50
CA ALA A 298 15.84 -0.47 -13.18
C ALA A 298 16.08 -0.71 -11.67
N ASP A 299 15.41 0.06 -10.80
CA ASP A 299 15.53 -0.09 -9.35
C ASP A 299 14.95 -1.43 -8.86
N VAL A 300 13.73 -1.80 -9.25
CA VAL A 300 13.13 -3.05 -8.78
C VAL A 300 13.81 -4.29 -9.35
N CYS A 301 14.42 -4.16 -10.54
CA CYS A 301 15.27 -5.19 -11.11
C CYS A 301 16.48 -5.52 -10.23
N GLN A 302 17.16 -4.48 -9.76
CA GLN A 302 18.30 -4.59 -8.84
C GLN A 302 17.86 -5.23 -7.51
N LYS A 303 16.62 -4.96 -7.08
CA LYS A 303 15.97 -5.56 -5.90
C LYS A 303 15.40 -6.97 -6.12
N GLY A 304 15.70 -7.62 -7.25
CA GLY A 304 15.37 -9.01 -7.50
C GLY A 304 14.16 -9.26 -8.42
N ALA A 305 13.45 -8.22 -8.86
CA ALA A 305 12.35 -8.39 -9.82
C ALA A 305 12.87 -8.93 -11.15
N ARG A 306 12.07 -9.80 -11.78
CA ARG A 306 12.33 -10.40 -13.09
C ARG A 306 11.14 -10.14 -14.00
N PHE A 307 11.43 -9.55 -15.15
CA PHE A 307 10.43 -9.14 -16.12
C PHE A 307 10.42 -10.11 -17.30
N ALA A 308 9.23 -10.36 -17.83
CA ALA A 308 9.06 -11.04 -19.09
C ALA A 308 7.94 -10.37 -19.90
N ASN A 309 8.02 -10.51 -21.22
CA ASN A 309 6.97 -10.05 -22.12
C ASN A 309 6.18 -11.26 -22.63
N ALA A 310 4.86 -11.17 -22.56
CA ALA A 310 3.95 -12.05 -23.27
C ALA A 310 4.16 -11.90 -24.78
N SER A 311 4.08 -13.00 -25.54
CA SER A 311 4.12 -12.92 -27.01
C SER A 311 2.83 -12.31 -27.56
N GLU A 312 2.82 -11.88 -28.82
CA GLU A 312 1.58 -11.42 -29.47
C GLU A 312 0.48 -12.50 -29.49
N ILE A 313 0.88 -13.78 -29.56
CA ILE A 313 -0.06 -14.91 -29.48
C ILE A 313 -0.67 -15.00 -28.09
N ASP A 314 0.15 -14.84 -27.04
CA ASP A 314 -0.33 -14.89 -25.66
C ASP A 314 -1.21 -13.67 -25.33
N LEU A 315 -0.83 -12.47 -25.79
CA LEU A 315 -1.64 -11.26 -25.67
C LEU A 315 -3.01 -11.44 -26.34
N ALA A 316 -3.05 -12.03 -27.54
CA ALA A 316 -4.29 -12.35 -28.21
C ALA A 316 -5.12 -13.40 -27.44
N ALA A 317 -4.48 -14.41 -26.86
CA ALA A 317 -5.14 -15.43 -26.05
C ALA A 317 -5.73 -14.86 -24.75
N LEU A 318 -5.02 -13.96 -24.06
CA LEU A 318 -5.53 -13.23 -22.89
C LEU A 318 -6.77 -12.41 -23.26
N ARG A 319 -6.68 -11.60 -24.33
CA ARG A 319 -7.83 -10.82 -24.83
C ARG A 319 -9.03 -11.69 -25.18
N HIS A 320 -8.78 -12.86 -25.80
CA HIS A 320 -9.85 -13.81 -26.12
C HIS A 320 -10.51 -14.39 -24.86
N ALA A 321 -9.72 -14.71 -23.84
CA ALA A 321 -10.24 -15.22 -22.56
C ALA A 321 -11.17 -14.22 -21.86
N PHE A 322 -10.99 -12.91 -22.08
CA PHE A 322 -11.85 -11.87 -21.52
C PHE A 322 -13.18 -11.64 -22.28
N LEU A 323 -13.43 -12.27 -23.43
CA LEU A 323 -14.69 -12.06 -24.18
C LEU A 323 -15.98 -12.25 -23.35
N PRO A 324 -16.07 -13.23 -22.43
CA PRO A 324 -17.23 -13.35 -21.54
C PRO A 324 -17.40 -12.15 -20.60
N VAL A 325 -16.29 -11.54 -20.15
CA VAL A 325 -16.30 -10.35 -19.29
C VAL A 325 -16.85 -9.14 -20.05
N TYR A 326 -16.39 -8.92 -21.29
CA TYR A 326 -16.96 -7.86 -22.14
C TYR A 326 -18.45 -8.09 -22.40
N SER A 327 -18.86 -9.34 -22.61
CA SER A 327 -20.29 -9.69 -22.76
C SER A 327 -21.12 -9.38 -21.50
N SER A 328 -20.52 -9.47 -20.31
CA SER A 328 -21.13 -9.05 -19.03
C SER A 328 -21.23 -7.53 -18.94
N LEU A 329 -20.10 -6.84 -19.15
CA LEU A 329 -19.99 -5.38 -19.07
C LEU A 329 -20.92 -4.65 -20.04
N GLU A 330 -21.08 -5.18 -21.26
CA GLU A 330 -21.92 -4.57 -22.29
C GLU A 330 -23.43 -4.76 -22.09
N GLN A 331 -23.87 -5.48 -21.04
CA GLN A 331 -25.28 -5.54 -20.66
C GLN A 331 -25.78 -4.20 -20.12
N ASP A 332 -24.89 -3.41 -19.52
CA ASP A 332 -25.18 -2.02 -19.14
C ASP A 332 -24.99 -1.09 -20.37
N PRO A 333 -26.03 -0.37 -20.82
CA PRO A 333 -25.95 0.47 -22.01
C PRO A 333 -24.93 1.61 -21.88
N GLN A 334 -24.74 2.18 -20.69
CA GLN A 334 -23.80 3.29 -20.48
C GLN A 334 -22.36 2.78 -20.49
N THR A 335 -22.09 1.67 -19.80
CA THR A 335 -20.80 0.98 -19.83
C THR A 335 -20.42 0.56 -21.25
N LYS A 336 -21.36 -0.03 -22.00
CA LYS A 336 -21.16 -0.37 -23.43
C LYS A 336 -20.79 0.85 -24.27
N ALA A 337 -21.46 1.97 -24.08
CA ALA A 337 -21.18 3.21 -24.81
C ALA A 337 -19.79 3.78 -24.47
N PHE A 338 -19.37 3.70 -23.20
CA PHE A 338 -18.03 4.10 -22.79
C PHE A 338 -16.95 3.17 -23.34
N ILE A 339 -17.16 1.84 -23.33
CA ILE A 339 -16.24 0.89 -23.97
C ILE A 339 -16.01 1.25 -25.45
N ALA A 340 -17.10 1.47 -26.21
CA ALA A 340 -17.00 1.84 -27.62
C ALA A 340 -16.28 3.19 -27.84
N SER A 341 -16.47 4.14 -26.92
CA SER A 341 -15.78 5.44 -26.94
C SER A 341 -14.29 5.30 -26.67
N ILE A 342 -13.91 4.48 -25.70
CA ILE A 342 -12.51 4.17 -25.38
C ILE A 342 -11.83 3.44 -26.55
N GLU A 343 -12.49 2.48 -27.19
CA GLU A 343 -11.96 1.84 -28.40
C GLU A 343 -11.75 2.83 -29.55
N THR A 344 -12.62 3.83 -29.67
CA THR A 344 -12.47 4.90 -30.66
C THR A 344 -11.25 5.76 -30.36
N LEU A 345 -11.05 6.13 -29.10
CA LEU A 345 -9.83 6.83 -28.66
C LEU A 345 -8.58 5.97 -28.91
N LYS A 346 -8.63 4.67 -28.59
CA LYS A 346 -7.52 3.72 -28.77
C LYS A 346 -7.01 3.67 -30.20
N ARG A 347 -7.88 3.82 -31.20
CA ARG A 347 -7.51 3.84 -32.62
C ARG A 347 -6.76 5.10 -33.05
N VAL A 348 -6.89 6.21 -32.32
CA VAL A 348 -6.30 7.51 -32.67
C VAL A 348 -5.18 7.94 -31.71
N THR A 349 -5.05 7.28 -30.57
CA THR A 349 -3.94 7.50 -29.62
C THR A 349 -2.72 6.64 -30.00
N PRO A 350 -1.49 7.16 -29.85
CA PRO A 350 -0.29 6.37 -30.04
C PRO A 350 -0.17 5.29 -28.96
N ALA A 351 0.54 4.19 -29.25
CA ALA A 351 0.71 3.07 -28.30
C ALA A 351 1.57 3.42 -27.06
N GLY A 352 2.27 4.56 -27.07
CA GLY A 352 3.21 4.95 -26.01
C GLY A 352 4.55 4.19 -26.07
N PRO A 353 5.51 4.55 -25.21
CA PRO A 353 6.76 3.81 -25.09
C PRO A 353 6.49 2.44 -24.45
N ALA A 354 7.16 1.41 -24.98
CA ALA A 354 7.21 0.12 -24.30
C ALA A 354 8.12 0.23 -23.06
N VAL A 355 7.79 -0.52 -22.02
CA VAL A 355 8.62 -0.63 -20.80
C VAL A 355 9.99 -1.19 -21.18
N ALA A 356 11.06 -0.44 -20.92
CA ALA A 356 12.41 -0.90 -21.21
C ALA A 356 12.90 -1.87 -20.12
N ILE A 357 13.09 -3.14 -20.48
CA ILE A 357 13.61 -4.16 -19.56
C ILE A 357 15.14 -4.16 -19.62
N PRO A 358 15.87 -3.84 -18.52
CA PRO A 358 17.32 -3.87 -18.51
C PRO A 358 17.89 -5.25 -18.84
N SER A 359 19.09 -5.29 -19.44
CA SER A 359 19.81 -6.54 -19.67
C SER A 359 20.07 -7.29 -18.36
N GLY A 360 19.76 -8.58 -18.30
CA GLY A 360 19.87 -9.37 -17.06
C GLY A 360 18.62 -9.30 -16.16
N CYS A 361 17.63 -8.48 -16.53
CA CYS A 361 16.36 -8.41 -15.82
C CYS A 361 15.31 -9.42 -16.31
N THR A 362 15.62 -10.16 -17.37
CA THR A 362 14.77 -11.20 -17.95
C THR A 362 15.15 -12.59 -17.46
N GLY A 363 14.18 -13.48 -17.29
CA GLY A 363 14.41 -14.90 -17.03
C GLY A 363 13.74 -15.40 -15.74
N SER A 364 14.00 -16.66 -15.38
CA SER A 364 13.73 -17.15 -14.03
C SER A 364 14.52 -16.30 -13.02
N THR A 365 14.16 -16.33 -11.75
CA THR A 365 15.10 -16.02 -10.66
C THR A 365 16.21 -17.07 -10.71
N GLY A 366 17.04 -17.05 -11.76
CA GLY A 366 18.32 -17.72 -11.83
C GLY A 366 19.05 -17.29 -10.58
N GLY A 367 19.33 -18.28 -9.74
CA GLY A 367 19.44 -18.11 -8.30
C GLY A 367 20.08 -16.79 -7.89
N LEU A 368 19.47 -16.16 -6.88
CA LEU A 368 20.31 -15.54 -5.85
C LEU A 368 21.51 -16.47 -5.66
N ALA A 369 22.72 -15.90 -5.77
CA ALA A 369 23.97 -16.61 -5.51
C ALA A 369 23.70 -17.66 -4.44
N THR A 370 23.88 -18.96 -4.77
CA THR A 370 23.45 -20.13 -3.98
C THR A 370 23.28 -19.73 -2.53
N ASP A 371 22.04 -19.53 -2.09
CA ASP A 371 21.79 -18.95 -0.76
C ASP A 371 22.56 -19.81 0.25
N PRO A 372 23.67 -19.28 0.81
CA PRO A 372 24.56 -20.07 1.65
C PRO A 372 23.87 -20.44 2.97
N LEU A 373 22.81 -19.71 3.33
CA LEU A 373 22.02 -19.92 4.53
C LEU A 373 20.84 -20.86 4.29
N ALA A 374 20.43 -21.11 3.04
CA ALA A 374 19.25 -21.92 2.74
C ALA A 374 19.30 -23.28 3.45
N GLY A 375 18.21 -23.62 4.14
CA GLY A 375 18.06 -24.83 4.94
C GLY A 375 17.55 -24.58 6.35
N THR A 376 17.32 -25.66 7.08
CA THR A 376 16.93 -25.63 8.48
C THR A 376 18.14 -25.89 9.36
N TRP A 377 18.33 -25.06 10.37
CA TRP A 377 19.46 -25.06 11.27
C TRP A 377 18.97 -25.09 12.71
N HIS A 378 19.65 -25.82 13.58
CA HIS A 378 19.27 -25.90 14.99
C HIS A 378 20.49 -25.73 15.90
N THR A 379 20.29 -25.17 17.09
CA THR A 379 21.34 -25.13 18.10
C THR A 379 21.48 -26.50 18.79
N GLY A 380 22.52 -26.66 19.61
CA GLY A 380 22.51 -27.65 20.68
C GLY A 380 21.52 -27.28 21.79
N HIS A 381 21.46 -28.10 22.85
CA HIS A 381 20.71 -27.74 24.06
C HIS A 381 21.34 -26.52 24.74
N ILE A 382 20.60 -25.42 24.77
CA ILE A 382 20.98 -24.19 25.47
C ILE A 382 20.42 -24.24 26.88
N THR A 383 21.30 -24.31 27.88
CA THR A 383 20.91 -24.24 29.29
C THR A 383 20.55 -22.80 29.68
N GLN A 384 19.79 -22.65 30.76
CA GLN A 384 19.40 -21.34 31.26
C GLN A 384 20.61 -20.44 31.57
N SER A 385 21.67 -21.00 32.16
CA SER A 385 22.91 -20.24 32.45
C SER A 385 23.61 -19.76 31.17
N GLN A 386 23.65 -20.59 30.13
CA GLN A 386 24.23 -20.20 28.83
C GLN A 386 23.42 -19.09 28.16
N TRP A 387 22.09 -19.18 28.21
CA TRP A 387 21.21 -18.12 27.71
C TRP A 387 21.45 -16.79 28.43
N ILE A 388 21.45 -16.80 29.76
CA ILE A 388 21.66 -15.58 30.56
C ILE A 388 23.01 -14.94 30.25
N HIS A 389 24.08 -15.74 30.16
CA HIS A 389 25.41 -15.22 29.82
C HIS A 389 25.44 -14.61 28.41
N ALA A 390 24.81 -15.24 27.42
CA ALA A 390 24.74 -14.70 26.06
C ALA A 390 23.90 -13.42 26.01
N PHE A 391 22.77 -13.37 26.73
CA PHE A 391 21.87 -12.23 26.78
C PHE A 391 22.54 -10.99 27.38
N ILE A 392 23.29 -11.18 28.48
CA ILE A 392 24.07 -10.12 29.11
C ILE A 392 25.20 -9.65 28.17
N ALA A 393 25.86 -10.58 27.48
CA ALA A 393 26.92 -10.23 26.52
C ALA A 393 26.40 -9.38 25.35
N MET A 394 25.11 -9.51 25.01
CA MET A 394 24.43 -8.70 23.99
C MET A 394 23.86 -7.37 24.52
N GLY A 395 24.13 -7.02 25.77
CA GLY A 395 23.71 -5.75 26.38
C GLY A 395 22.39 -5.81 27.16
N GLY A 396 21.78 -6.99 27.29
CA GLY A 396 20.55 -7.18 28.06
C GLY A 396 20.78 -7.26 29.57
N SER A 397 19.72 -7.07 30.35
CA SER A 397 19.79 -7.23 31.82
C SER A 397 19.57 -8.69 32.23
N GLU A 398 20.18 -9.11 33.33
CA GLU A 398 19.95 -10.45 33.91
C GLU A 398 18.47 -10.68 34.24
N LYS A 399 17.78 -9.64 34.70
CA LYS A 399 16.35 -9.68 35.00
C LYS A 399 15.52 -10.07 33.77
N ASP A 400 15.80 -9.45 32.62
CA ASP A 400 15.05 -9.70 31.39
C ASP A 400 15.44 -11.04 30.77
N ALA A 401 16.67 -11.50 30.98
CA ALA A 401 17.11 -12.84 30.56
C ALA A 401 16.33 -13.97 31.25
N HIS A 402 15.76 -13.72 32.44
CA HIS A 402 14.95 -14.67 33.18
C HIS A 402 13.48 -14.73 32.73
N ASP A 403 13.02 -13.84 31.84
CA ASP A 403 11.65 -13.84 31.31
C ASP A 403 11.41 -14.95 30.26
N GLY A 404 12.46 -15.73 29.92
CA GLY A 404 12.38 -16.88 29.02
C GLY A 404 11.68 -18.11 29.64
N SER A 405 10.70 -18.66 28.94
CA SER A 405 9.81 -19.74 29.39
C SER A 405 10.40 -21.16 29.28
N PHE A 406 11.62 -21.43 29.78
CA PHE A 406 12.20 -22.78 29.80
C PHE A 406 12.96 -23.11 31.10
N ARG A 407 12.88 -24.36 31.57
CA ARG A 407 13.39 -24.79 32.89
C ARG A 407 14.64 -25.66 32.85
N LYS A 408 14.86 -26.43 31.79
CA LYS A 408 16.01 -27.35 31.65
C LYS A 408 16.90 -26.92 30.50
N TYR A 409 16.34 -26.81 29.29
CA TYR A 409 17.06 -26.34 28.12
C TYR A 409 16.08 -25.88 27.02
N LYS A 410 16.58 -25.06 26.11
CA LYS A 410 15.89 -24.76 24.84
C LYS A 410 16.74 -25.16 23.64
N VAL A 411 16.10 -25.33 22.48
CA VAL A 411 16.77 -25.45 21.18
C VAL A 411 16.15 -24.42 20.26
N GLU A 412 17.00 -23.55 19.71
CA GLU A 412 16.58 -22.62 18.66
C GLU A 412 16.66 -23.33 17.33
N THR A 413 15.59 -23.33 16.56
CA THR A 413 15.59 -23.85 15.20
C THR A 413 15.19 -22.73 14.26
N ILE A 414 16.02 -22.45 13.26
CA ILE A 414 15.79 -21.41 12.26
C ILE A 414 15.78 -22.02 10.86
N THR A 415 14.91 -21.54 9.99
CA THR A 415 14.88 -21.93 8.58
C THR A 415 15.05 -20.70 7.70
N PHE A 416 15.99 -20.79 6.77
CA PHE A 416 16.13 -19.84 5.66
C PHE A 416 15.64 -20.54 4.40
N LYS A 417 14.62 -19.96 3.76
CA LYS A 417 14.07 -20.51 2.53
C LYS A 417 13.48 -19.40 1.67
N ASP A 418 14.01 -19.24 0.46
CA ASP A 418 13.46 -18.34 -0.56
C ASP A 418 13.24 -16.90 -0.03
N GLY A 419 14.18 -16.37 0.78
CA GLY A 419 14.09 -15.03 1.38
C GLY A 419 13.19 -14.94 2.62
N VAL A 420 12.62 -16.06 3.08
CA VAL A 420 11.84 -16.17 4.31
C VAL A 420 12.67 -16.80 5.43
N PHE A 421 12.71 -16.12 6.57
CA PHE A 421 13.28 -16.60 7.82
C PHE A 421 12.16 -17.04 8.75
N THR A 422 12.27 -18.24 9.31
CA THR A 422 11.32 -18.74 10.32
C THR A 422 12.08 -19.25 11.53
N ASP A 423 11.70 -18.80 12.71
CA ASP A 423 12.25 -19.23 13.99
C ASP A 423 11.22 -20.05 14.76
N TYR A 424 11.65 -21.20 15.26
CA TYR A 424 10.86 -22.13 16.04
C TYR A 424 11.45 -22.21 17.46
N CYS A 425 10.69 -21.74 18.46
CA CYS A 425 11.09 -21.97 19.84
C CYS A 425 10.70 -23.37 20.26
N SER A 426 11.68 -24.14 20.74
CA SER A 426 11.42 -25.39 21.43
C SER A 426 12.07 -25.37 22.82
N ALA A 427 11.34 -25.84 23.83
CA ALA A 427 11.80 -25.83 25.21
C ALA A 427 11.47 -27.16 25.90
N ASP A 428 12.39 -27.65 26.72
CA ASP A 428 12.20 -28.81 27.61
C ASP A 428 11.68 -30.08 26.90
N GLY A 429 12.09 -30.29 25.65
CA GLY A 429 11.71 -31.44 24.82
C GLY A 429 10.33 -31.34 24.16
N ARG A 430 9.68 -30.17 24.20
CA ARG A 430 8.45 -29.91 23.44
C ARG A 430 8.75 -29.69 21.95
N PRO A 431 7.82 -30.02 21.04
CA PRO A 431 7.94 -29.65 19.63
C PRO A 431 8.16 -28.14 19.47
N GLY A 432 8.94 -27.76 18.47
CA GLY A 432 9.14 -26.34 18.14
C GLY A 432 7.87 -25.73 17.58
N GLU A 433 7.42 -24.62 18.15
CA GLU A 433 6.34 -23.80 17.62
C GLU A 433 6.93 -22.55 16.95
N VAL A 434 6.30 -22.07 15.87
CA VAL A 434 6.75 -20.85 15.19
C VAL A 434 6.61 -19.68 16.16
N CYS A 435 7.73 -19.05 16.48
CA CYS A 435 7.79 -17.89 17.38
C CYS A 435 7.98 -16.58 16.63
N ASN A 436 8.69 -16.63 15.51
CA ASN A 436 8.95 -15.46 14.70
C ASN A 436 9.00 -15.86 13.23
N THR A 437 8.55 -14.97 12.36
CA THR A 437 8.68 -15.09 10.91
C THR A 437 9.05 -13.73 10.36
N ALA A 438 10.09 -13.71 9.54
CA ALA A 438 10.70 -12.51 8.99
C ALA A 438 11.09 -12.75 7.54
N THR A 439 11.50 -11.69 6.85
CA THR A 439 12.21 -11.82 5.57
C THR A 439 13.68 -11.52 5.78
N TYR A 440 14.56 -12.08 4.95
CA TYR A 440 15.98 -11.74 4.96
C TYR A 440 16.50 -11.43 3.57
N GLU A 441 17.54 -10.61 3.50
CA GLU A 441 18.25 -10.27 2.27
C GLU A 441 19.76 -10.42 2.50
N ILE A 442 20.42 -11.25 1.69
CA ILE A 442 21.86 -11.45 1.74
C ILE A 442 22.56 -10.33 0.95
N ARG A 443 23.62 -9.79 1.54
CA ARG A 443 24.47 -8.74 0.97
C ARG A 443 25.76 -9.36 0.42
N ASP A 444 26.36 -8.70 -0.58
CA ASP A 444 27.60 -9.15 -1.22
C ASP A 444 28.84 -9.10 -0.30
N ASP A 445 28.71 -8.53 0.90
CA ASP A 445 29.80 -8.37 1.90
C ASP A 445 29.82 -9.47 2.98
N GLY A 446 29.06 -10.55 2.78
CA GLY A 446 28.94 -11.66 3.74
C GLY A 446 28.05 -11.33 4.94
N THR A 447 27.19 -10.33 4.82
CA THR A 447 26.13 -10.04 5.79
C THR A 447 24.74 -10.37 5.21
N PHE A 448 23.74 -10.43 6.06
CA PHE A 448 22.35 -10.39 5.67
C PHE A 448 21.57 -9.46 6.61
N ASP A 449 20.55 -8.82 6.07
CA ASP A 449 19.58 -8.05 6.83
C ASP A 449 18.35 -8.92 7.10
N LEU A 450 17.90 -8.94 8.35
CA LEU A 450 16.68 -9.58 8.80
C LEU A 450 15.63 -8.51 9.08
N TYR A 451 14.46 -8.65 8.47
CA TYR A 451 13.38 -7.68 8.53
C TYR A 451 12.23 -8.23 9.37
N THR A 452 12.13 -7.75 10.61
CA THR A 452 11.05 -8.02 11.57
C THR A 452 10.24 -6.72 11.75
N ASP A 453 10.06 -6.26 12.99
CA ASP A 453 9.54 -4.92 13.33
C ASP A 453 10.60 -3.82 13.14
N GLY A 454 11.84 -4.22 12.85
CA GLY A 454 12.97 -3.39 12.50
C GLY A 454 13.91 -4.13 11.53
N THR A 455 15.10 -3.60 11.31
CA THR A 455 16.16 -4.25 10.53
C THR A 455 17.31 -4.66 11.43
N GLU A 456 17.63 -5.95 11.46
CA GLU A 456 18.80 -6.49 12.16
C GLU A 456 19.81 -7.02 11.13
N THR A 457 21.03 -6.50 11.14
CA THR A 457 22.09 -6.96 10.24
C THR A 457 22.98 -7.98 10.94
N PHE A 458 23.22 -9.12 10.30
CA PHE A 458 24.10 -10.18 10.79
C PHE A 458 25.19 -10.51 9.77
N ARG A 459 26.42 -10.72 10.21
CA ARG A 459 27.45 -11.40 9.42
C ARG A 459 27.30 -12.91 9.58
N TYR A 460 27.43 -13.66 8.51
CA TYR A 460 27.32 -15.12 8.55
C TYR A 460 28.63 -15.81 8.17
N GLU A 461 28.87 -16.96 8.79
CA GLU A 461 29.95 -17.88 8.47
C GLU A 461 29.36 -19.29 8.34
N VAL A 462 29.43 -19.87 7.14
CA VAL A 462 28.97 -21.24 6.86
C VAL A 462 30.18 -22.13 6.59
N ASN A 463 30.31 -23.20 7.37
CA ASN A 463 31.36 -24.20 7.19
C ASN A 463 30.76 -25.62 7.27
N GLY A 464 30.50 -26.21 6.11
CA GLY A 464 29.78 -27.48 6.00
C GLY A 464 28.38 -27.38 6.60
N ASP A 465 28.12 -28.21 7.62
CA ASP A 465 26.84 -28.23 8.35
C ASP A 465 26.82 -27.28 9.54
N THR A 466 27.81 -26.40 9.71
CA THR A 466 27.85 -25.42 10.81
C THR A 466 27.57 -24.01 10.30
N LEU A 467 26.66 -23.30 10.98
CA LEU A 467 26.36 -21.90 10.77
C LEU A 467 26.70 -21.09 12.03
N ARG A 468 27.46 -20.00 11.85
CA ARG A 468 27.71 -18.98 12.87
C ARG A 468 27.21 -17.63 12.39
N LEU A 469 26.41 -16.99 13.21
CA LEU A 469 25.93 -15.63 12.96
C LEU A 469 26.56 -14.66 13.97
N HIS A 470 26.86 -13.46 13.51
CA HIS A 470 27.41 -12.39 14.31
C HIS A 470 26.56 -11.14 14.11
N PHE A 471 25.92 -10.68 15.17
CA PHE A 471 25.13 -9.44 15.12
C PHE A 471 26.04 -8.25 14.81
N VAL A 472 25.63 -7.40 13.87
CA VAL A 472 26.38 -6.21 13.43
C VAL A 472 25.72 -4.94 13.93
N LYS A 473 24.42 -4.78 13.68
CA LYS A 473 23.62 -3.60 14.08
C LYS A 473 22.14 -3.91 14.01
N GLY A 474 21.34 -3.09 14.69
CA GLY A 474 19.88 -3.11 14.60
C GLY A 474 19.33 -1.68 14.46
N ASP A 475 18.20 -1.57 13.78
CA ASP A 475 17.45 -0.32 13.56
C ASP A 475 15.95 -0.59 13.74
N CYS A 476 15.27 0.21 14.56
CA CYS A 476 13.83 0.14 14.81
C CYS A 476 13.07 1.39 14.32
N GLY A 477 13.69 2.20 13.45
CA GLY A 477 13.07 3.37 12.85
C GLY A 477 13.19 4.66 13.66
N SER A 478 12.68 5.76 13.10
CA SER A 478 12.84 7.10 13.67
C SER A 478 12.14 7.26 15.02
N GLY A 479 12.88 7.71 16.03
CA GLY A 479 12.36 7.95 17.39
C GLY A 479 12.43 6.74 18.32
N CYS A 480 12.95 5.61 17.84
CA CYS A 480 13.22 4.42 18.64
C CYS A 480 14.73 4.30 18.95
N ASP A 481 15.07 3.98 20.20
CA ASP A 481 16.42 3.64 20.60
C ASP A 481 16.57 2.11 20.62
N TYR A 482 17.10 1.54 19.53
CA TYR A 482 17.26 0.09 19.41
C TYR A 482 18.14 -0.49 20.53
N ALA A 483 19.14 0.26 21.00
CA ALA A 483 20.04 -0.20 22.06
C ALA A 483 19.35 -0.32 23.43
N ALA A 484 18.19 0.33 23.60
CA ALA A 484 17.37 0.21 24.80
C ALA A 484 16.39 -0.98 24.75
N LEU A 485 16.26 -1.67 23.61
CA LEU A 485 15.38 -2.84 23.46
C LEU A 485 16.05 -4.10 24.02
N PRO A 486 15.28 -5.05 24.59
CA PRO A 486 15.80 -6.36 24.99
C PRO A 486 16.39 -7.09 23.77
N PRO A 487 17.66 -7.54 23.81
CA PRO A 487 18.34 -8.13 22.65
C PRO A 487 17.95 -9.60 22.42
N ILE A 488 16.65 -9.92 22.40
CA ILE A 488 16.13 -11.29 22.30
C ILE A 488 16.56 -11.92 20.98
N GLY A 489 16.26 -11.28 19.85
CA GLY A 489 16.64 -11.73 18.50
C GLY A 489 18.16 -11.87 18.35
N PRO A 490 18.95 -10.81 18.64
CA PRO A 490 20.41 -10.89 18.58
C PRO A 490 21.01 -12.00 19.47
N THR A 491 20.45 -12.24 20.66
CA THR A 491 20.91 -13.32 21.55
C THR A 491 20.56 -14.71 20.99
N ALA A 492 19.34 -14.88 20.49
CA ALA A 492 18.89 -16.13 19.87
C ALA A 492 19.73 -16.48 18.64
N TYR A 493 19.91 -15.52 17.74
CA TYR A 493 20.45 -15.79 16.41
C TYR A 493 21.98 -15.74 16.38
N ALA A 494 22.63 -14.89 17.18
CA ALA A 494 24.10 -14.77 17.18
C ALA A 494 24.80 -15.35 18.43
N GLY A 495 24.06 -15.70 19.49
CA GLY A 495 24.64 -16.20 20.74
C GLY A 495 25.24 -17.60 20.65
N PHE A 496 24.77 -18.42 19.70
CA PHE A 496 25.06 -19.85 19.65
C PHE A 496 25.38 -20.33 18.23
N PRO A 497 26.22 -21.38 18.07
CA PRO A 497 26.40 -22.04 16.79
C PRO A 497 25.16 -22.88 16.43
N TYR A 498 24.91 -22.99 15.14
CA TYR A 498 23.86 -23.82 14.59
C TYR A 498 24.44 -24.97 13.77
N THR A 499 23.73 -26.09 13.76
CA THR A 499 24.00 -27.26 12.93
C THR A 499 22.85 -27.47 11.95
N ARG A 500 23.17 -27.81 10.70
CA ARG A 500 22.19 -28.09 9.65
C ARG A 500 21.40 -29.36 10.01
N SER A 501 20.08 -29.28 9.89
CA SER A 501 19.21 -30.46 9.99
C SER A 501 19.37 -31.33 8.75
N THR A 502 19.51 -32.63 8.94
CA THR A 502 19.62 -33.63 7.86
C THR A 502 18.29 -33.97 7.23
#